data_AF-A0AA92RBA7-F1
#
_entry.id   AF-A0AA92RBA7-F1
#
_cell.length_a   1.000
_cell.length_b   1.000
_cell.length_c   1.000
_cell.angle_alpha   90.00
_cell.angle_beta   90.00
_cell.angle_gamma   90.00
#
_symmetry.space_group_name_H-M   'P 1'
#
loop_
_entity.id
_entity.type
_entity.pdbx_description
1 polymer ?
#
loop_
_entity_poly.entity_id
_entity_poly.type
_entity_poly.pdbx_seq_one_letter_code
_entity_poly.pdbx_strand_id
1 'polypeptide(L)'
;MDANTPTPAVEERLVTFTYLGRFFLCRAERLDNQTYRPVVVCRSRVADQPDVELPPDTDNVSYATEAEALRHAEQQAMRWVHDRTGDGQGRL
;
A
#
# COMPACT_ATOMS: atom_id res chain seq x y z
N MET A 1 -35.06 18.58 -6.03
CA MET A 1 -34.35 18.38 -4.75
C MET A 1 -33.26 17.37 -5.02
N ASP A 2 -32.12 17.85 -5.49
CA ASP A 2 -30.98 17.00 -5.84
C ASP A 2 -30.27 16.62 -4.55
N ALA A 3 -30.47 15.38 -4.12
CA ALA A 3 -29.72 14.80 -3.03
C ALA A 3 -28.29 14.53 -3.53
N ASN A 4 -27.45 15.56 -3.51
CA ASN A 4 -26.01 15.41 -3.53
C ASN A 4 -25.59 14.84 -2.17
N THR A 5 -25.91 13.55 -1.94
CA THR A 5 -25.31 12.81 -0.84
C THR A 5 -23.85 12.63 -1.23
N PRO A 6 -22.88 13.24 -0.54
CA PRO A 6 -21.52 12.77 -0.70
C PRO A 6 -21.56 11.31 -0.28
N THR A 7 -21.30 10.40 -1.22
CA THR A 7 -20.91 9.03 -0.88
C THR A 7 -19.90 9.20 0.24
N PRO A 8 -20.12 8.63 1.45
CA PRO A 8 -19.11 8.74 2.49
C PRO A 8 -17.84 8.25 1.82
N ALA A 9 -16.86 9.14 1.68
CA ALA A 9 -15.53 8.75 1.25
C ALA A 9 -15.17 7.69 2.27
N VAL A 10 -15.31 6.42 1.86
CA VAL A 10 -15.05 5.26 2.70
C VAL A 10 -13.68 5.57 3.24
N GLU A 11 -13.57 5.76 4.56
CA GLU A 11 -12.33 6.16 5.20
C GLU A 11 -11.34 5.03 4.91
N GLU A 12 -10.64 5.14 3.78
CA GLU A 12 -9.61 4.19 3.38
C GLU A 12 -8.65 4.17 4.54
N ARG A 13 -8.62 3.07 5.29
CA ARG A 13 -7.77 2.93 6.44
C ARG A 13 -6.33 3.11 5.97
N LEU A 14 -5.80 4.25 6.38
CA LEU A 14 -4.48 4.69 6.05
C LEU A 14 -3.57 4.38 7.24
N VAL A 15 -2.49 3.63 6.98
CA VAL A 15 -1.40 3.48 7.94
C VAL A 15 -0.15 4.09 7.33
N THR A 16 0.51 4.94 8.10
CA THR A 16 1.81 5.50 7.71
C THR A 16 2.86 5.10 8.73
N PHE A 17 4.04 4.75 8.27
CA PHE A 17 5.15 4.38 9.15
C PHE A 17 6.50 4.59 8.47
N THR A 18 7.56 4.67 9.28
CA THR A 18 8.95 4.69 8.80
C THR A 18 9.60 3.35 9.08
N TYR A 19 10.25 2.76 8.08
CA TYR A 19 10.99 1.50 8.19
C TYR A 19 12.35 1.62 7.52
N LEU A 20 13.43 1.39 8.29
CA LEU A 20 14.83 1.56 7.86
C LEU A 20 15.09 2.88 7.09
N GLY A 21 14.49 3.97 7.57
CA GLY A 21 14.60 5.31 7.01
C GLY A 21 13.76 5.56 5.74
N ARG A 22 12.94 4.61 5.29
CA ARG A 22 11.96 4.80 4.22
C ARG A 22 10.60 5.09 4.85
N PHE A 23 9.86 6.06 4.31
CA PHE A 23 8.52 6.41 4.78
C PHE A 23 7.49 5.80 3.84
N PHE A 24 6.53 5.08 4.40
CA PHE A 24 5.49 4.38 3.67
C PHE A 24 4.10 4.88 4.04
N LEU A 25 3.24 4.84 3.04
CA LEU A 25 1.80 5.00 3.15
C LEU A 25 1.16 3.72 2.64
N CYS A 26 0.47 3.01 3.52
CA CYS A 26 -0.26 1.79 3.25
C CYS A 26 -1.75 2.09 3.31
N ARG A 27 -2.49 1.61 2.32
CA ARG A 27 -3.95 1.69 2.26
C ARG A 27 -4.54 0.41 1.71
N ALA A 28 -5.78 0.16 2.06
CA ALA A 28 -6.60 -0.86 1.43
C ALA A 28 -7.54 -0.17 0.43
N GLU A 29 -7.28 -0.36 -0.87
CA GLU A 29 -8.12 0.19 -1.91
C GLU A 29 -9.22 -0.81 -2.25
N ARG A 30 -10.48 -0.36 -2.26
CA ARG A 30 -11.62 -1.21 -2.59
C ARG A 30 -11.62 -1.53 -4.09
N LEU A 31 -11.60 -2.81 -4.45
CA LEU A 31 -11.69 -3.26 -5.83
C LEU A 31 -13.15 -3.37 -6.29
N ASP A 32 -13.99 -3.95 -5.43
CA ASP A 32 -15.42 -4.15 -5.67
C ASP A 32 -16.22 -4.19 -4.36
N ASN A 33 -17.45 -4.68 -4.40
CA ASN A 33 -18.30 -4.69 -3.21
C ASN A 33 -17.86 -5.68 -2.12
N GLN A 34 -16.96 -6.61 -2.42
CA GLN A 34 -16.56 -7.73 -1.59
C GLN A 34 -15.05 -7.83 -1.37
N THR A 35 -14.24 -7.12 -2.17
CA THR A 35 -12.79 -7.26 -2.14
C THR A 35 -12.02 -5.95 -2.10
N TYR A 36 -10.82 -6.04 -1.51
CA TYR A 36 -9.86 -4.95 -1.32
C TYR A 36 -8.49 -5.38 -1.83
N ARG A 37 -7.72 -4.45 -2.39
CA ARG A 37 -6.30 -4.63 -2.70
C ARG A 37 -5.40 -3.84 -1.75
N PRO A 38 -4.22 -4.37 -1.40
CA PRO A 38 -3.18 -3.62 -0.72
C PRO A 38 -2.59 -2.61 -1.70
N VAL A 39 -2.39 -1.38 -1.24
CA VAL A 39 -1.63 -0.37 -1.98
C VAL A 39 -0.57 0.19 -1.05
N VAL A 40 0.66 0.22 -1.54
CA VAL A 40 1.81 0.74 -0.80
C VAL A 40 2.47 1.83 -1.60
N VAL A 41 2.65 2.98 -0.98
CA VAL A 41 3.35 4.13 -1.56
C VAL A 41 4.57 4.43 -0.70
N CYS A 42 5.77 4.30 -1.29
CA CYS A 42 7.01 4.80 -0.70
C CYS A 42 7.12 6.30 -1.02
N ARG A 43 7.16 7.13 0.02
CA ARG A 43 7.39 8.57 -0.17
C ARG A 43 8.81 8.82 -0.65
N SER A 44 8.97 9.77 -1.58
CA SER A 44 10.30 10.23 -1.93
C SER A 44 10.92 11.03 -0.78
N ARG A 45 12.23 10.91 -0.62
CA ARG A 45 13.00 11.75 0.33
C ARG A 45 13.28 13.14 -0.23
N VAL A 46 13.06 13.34 -1.53
CA VAL A 46 13.29 14.62 -2.23
C VAL A 46 11.93 15.21 -2.56
N ALA A 47 11.68 16.45 -2.12
CA ALA A 47 10.36 17.10 -2.20
C ALA A 47 9.79 17.19 -3.64
N ASP A 48 10.65 17.22 -4.66
CA ASP A 48 10.26 17.33 -6.07
C ASP A 48 10.31 16.00 -6.84
N GLN A 49 10.58 14.88 -6.15
CA GLN A 49 10.50 13.56 -6.77
C GLN A 49 9.16 12.92 -6.46
N PRO A 50 8.52 12.28 -7.45
CA PRO A 50 7.26 11.60 -7.23
C PRO A 50 7.43 10.45 -6.23
N ASP A 51 6.39 10.23 -5.45
CA ASP A 51 6.28 9.02 -4.65
C ASP A 51 6.16 7.79 -5.56
N VAL A 52 6.62 6.65 -5.05
CA VAL A 52 6.62 5.39 -5.80
C VAL A 52 5.55 4.49 -5.23
N GLU A 53 4.52 4.19 -6.02
CA GLU A 53 3.63 3.06 -5.72
C GLU A 53 4.36 1.76 -6.02
N LEU A 54 4.33 0.84 -5.06
CA LEU A 54 5.00 -0.45 -5.18
C LEU A 54 4.14 -1.40 -6.02
N PRO A 55 4.77 -2.20 -6.91
CA PRO A 55 4.06 -3.25 -7.60
C PRO A 55 3.53 -4.28 -6.58
N PRO A 56 2.35 -4.89 -6.82
CA PRO A 56 1.81 -5.91 -5.94
C PRO A 56 2.76 -7.10 -5.80
N ASP A 57 2.83 -7.67 -4.60
CA ASP A 57 3.73 -8.80 -4.29
C ASP A 57 3.24 -10.15 -4.84
N THR A 58 1.96 -10.24 -5.22
CA THR A 58 1.33 -11.46 -5.75
C THR A 58 0.42 -11.11 -6.94
N ASP A 59 0.20 -12.08 -7.84
CA ASP A 59 -0.73 -11.89 -8.98
C ASP A 59 -2.19 -11.82 -8.55
N ASN A 60 -2.52 -12.37 -7.38
CA ASN A 60 -3.86 -12.33 -6.81
C ASN A 60 -3.83 -11.56 -5.48
N VAL A 61 -4.23 -10.29 -5.52
CA VAL A 61 -4.20 -9.33 -4.40
C VAL A 61 -5.60 -8.86 -4.00
N SER A 62 -6.57 -9.77 -4.01
CA SER A 62 -7.94 -9.49 -3.54
C SER A 62 -8.16 -10.11 -2.16
N TYR A 63 -8.38 -9.27 -1.16
CA TYR A 63 -8.69 -9.67 0.22
C TYR A 63 -10.15 -9.38 0.55
N ALA A 64 -10.77 -10.23 1.36
CA ALA A 64 -12.17 -10.09 1.74
C ALA A 64 -12.41 -8.90 2.69
N THR A 65 -11.37 -8.48 3.42
CA THR A 65 -11.47 -7.38 4.37
C THR A 65 -10.41 -6.31 4.16
N GLU A 66 -10.76 -5.08 4.52
CA GLU A 66 -9.87 -3.92 4.50
C GLU A 66 -8.65 -4.13 5.42
N ALA A 67 -8.87 -4.72 6.61
CA ALA A 67 -7.82 -4.97 7.58
C ALA A 67 -6.77 -5.99 7.09
N GLU A 68 -7.20 -7.02 6.35
CA GLU A 68 -6.29 -7.96 5.72
C GLU A 68 -5.46 -7.28 4.64
N ALA A 69 -6.11 -6.55 3.71
CA ALA A 69 -5.42 -5.80 2.67
C ALA A 69 -4.37 -4.84 3.27
N LEU A 70 -4.72 -4.13 4.34
CA LEU A 70 -3.79 -3.21 5.01
C LEU A 70 -2.60 -3.94 5.65
N ARG A 71 -2.84 -5.06 6.33
CA ARG A 71 -1.77 -5.89 6.91
C ARG A 71 -0.83 -6.41 5.83
N HIS A 72 -1.36 -6.73 4.65
CA HIS A 72 -0.56 -7.16 3.50
C HIS A 72 0.24 -6.00 2.89
N ALA A 73 -0.34 -4.80 2.81
CA ALA A 73 0.37 -3.59 2.40
C ALA A 73 1.59 -3.30 3.32
N GLU A 74 1.43 -3.42 4.63
CA GLU A 74 2.54 -3.26 5.58
C GLU A 74 3.65 -4.31 5.37
N GLN A 75 3.28 -5.58 5.18
CA GLN A 75 4.24 -6.66 4.91
C GLN A 75 5.02 -6.44 3.61
N GLN A 76 4.32 -6.04 2.55
CA GLN A 76 4.91 -5.71 1.25
C GLN A 76 5.91 -4.55 1.37
N ALA A 77 5.57 -3.49 2.13
CA ALA A 77 6.48 -2.38 2.38
C ALA A 77 7.80 -2.84 3.04
N MET A 78 7.71 -3.67 4.08
CA MET A 78 8.89 -4.21 4.78
C MET A 78 9.72 -5.10 3.86
N ARG A 79 9.09 -5.99 3.09
CA ARG A 79 9.76 -6.87 2.14
C ARG A 79 10.49 -6.08 1.04
N TRP A 80 9.84 -5.07 0.47
CA TRP A 80 10.43 -4.21 -0.54
C TRP A 80 11.70 -3.48 -0.08
N VAL A 81 11.75 -3.10 1.21
CA VAL A 81 12.96 -2.52 1.81
C VAL A 81 14.02 -3.60 1.97
N HIS A 82 13.68 -4.77 2.51
CA HIS A 82 14.62 -5.87 2.68
C HIS A 82 15.27 -6.31 1.38
N ASP A 83 14.52 -6.41 0.28
CA ASP A 83 15.03 -6.74 -1.05
C ASP A 83 16.04 -5.71 -1.59
N ARG A 84 16.04 -4.48 -1.04
CA ARG A 84 16.95 -3.38 -1.42
C ARG A 84 18.11 -3.18 -0.46
N THR A 85 17.93 -3.51 0.81
CA THR A 85 18.96 -3.35 1.85
C THR A 85 19.76 -4.61 2.11
N GLY A 86 19.18 -5.78 1.85
CA GLY A 86 19.93 -7.02 1.72
C GLY A 86 20.54 -7.03 0.33
N ASP A 87 21.87 -7.16 0.24
CA ASP A 87 22.56 -7.33 -1.02
C ASP A 87 21.78 -8.30 -1.93
N GLY A 88 21.47 -7.89 -3.16
CA GLY A 88 20.75 -8.67 -4.17
C GLY A 88 21.53 -9.92 -4.62
N GLN A 89 21.84 -10.82 -3.70
CA GLN A 89 22.36 -12.16 -3.91
C GLN A 89 21.19 -13.15 -3.96
N GLY A 90 20.09 -12.75 -4.61
CA GLY A 90 19.16 -13.67 -5.25
C GLY A 90 19.67 -14.06 -6.63
N ARG A 91 20.91 -14.54 -6.71
CA ARG A 91 21.43 -15.23 -7.90
C ARG A 91 21.96 -16.57 -7.43
N LEU A 92 21.16 -17.61 -7.62
CA LEU A 92 21.52 -18.94 -8.13
C LEU A 92 20.27 -19.81 -8.23
#